data_AF-A0A072N090-F1
#
_entry.id   AF-A0A072N090-F1
#
_cell.length_a   1.000
_cell.length_b   1.000
_cell.length_c   1.000
_cell.angle_alpha   90.00
_cell.angle_beta   90.00
_cell.angle_gamma   90.00
#
_symmetry.space_group_name_H-M   'P 1'
#
loop_
_entity.id
_entity.type
_entity.pdbx_description
1 polymer ?
#
loop_
_entity_poly.entity_id
_entity_poly.type
_entity_poly.pdbx_seq_one_letter_code
_entity_poly.pdbx_strand_id
1 'polypeptide(L)'
;MTTGEQAVDVNAWIRRKTEGWLDLQNGNLLFGAEFALMFLSLTILVMMGGVGMTVDYYLGHHELTWIPLLGLGGMNLLVTIPWGLYMHFLGNKAVKETPPVRLNRQRREVAMPRWTTEKGLQLPFWNSNSGLIAYIALLLTIGFVFSAITQENASDEYRSTLVFWGLLTLGTEILVISTYLFIALCLKKKHDPKLVYEIYPWDKLVAYIETKQNIGPGLMATHTVLTLAIPNPDDPESALAAASINVGHETSGLAQWECIREFMENGPEACPDPKNDETLAHYKAKCRQARKDLSLLPWLGKKVGDWFFQRYLAHIITERRIKTLALKSLPEELKAWSAPLPQEQWAKPSEALQSLNQHLARAYERGLKFTQMGPVSEWQAGREERQRQKRGRGRFRA
;
A
#
# COMPACT_ATOMS: atom_id res chain seq x y z
N MET A 1 9.74 27.49 17.94
CA MET A 1 10.64 27.94 16.86
C MET A 1 10.27 27.16 15.62
N THR A 2 9.76 27.83 14.59
CA THR A 2 9.72 27.28 13.23
C THR A 2 11.16 27.25 12.74
N THR A 3 11.69 26.10 12.34
CA THR A 3 13.06 25.95 11.84
C THR A 3 13.30 26.73 10.53
N GLY A 4 12.25 27.32 9.94
CA GLY A 4 12.31 28.04 8.66
C GLY A 4 12.45 27.09 7.47
N GLU A 5 12.74 25.81 7.71
CA GLU A 5 12.69 24.75 6.72
C GLU A 5 11.23 24.37 6.45
N GLN A 6 10.88 24.29 5.18
CA GLN A 6 9.56 23.90 4.73
C GLN A 6 9.33 22.43 5.07
N ALA A 7 8.16 22.08 5.62
CA ALA A 7 7.83 20.69 5.91
C ALA A 7 7.97 19.80 4.67
N VAL A 8 8.48 18.58 4.85
CA VAL A 8 8.75 17.63 3.75
C VAL A 8 7.96 16.35 3.96
N ASP A 9 7.25 15.92 2.91
CA ASP A 9 6.63 14.60 2.84
C ASP A 9 7.66 13.59 2.28
N VAL A 10 8.30 12.86 3.18
CA VAL A 10 9.52 12.07 2.89
C VAL A 10 9.26 10.94 1.90
N ASN A 11 8.04 10.39 1.90
CA ASN A 11 7.68 9.24 1.06
C ASN A 11 6.36 9.42 0.30
N ALA A 12 5.96 10.68 0.06
CA ALA A 12 4.73 11.01 -0.67
C ALA A 12 3.47 10.35 -0.06
N TRP A 13 3.37 10.33 1.26
CA TRP A 13 2.24 9.74 1.99
C TRP A 13 0.97 10.57 1.89
N ILE A 14 1.11 11.88 1.63
CA ILE A 14 -0.02 12.78 1.49
C ILE A 14 -0.71 12.50 0.15
N ARG A 15 -1.91 11.91 0.21
CA ARG A 15 -2.68 11.58 -0.99
C ARG A 15 -3.71 12.63 -1.34
N ARG A 16 -4.42 13.14 -0.33
CA ARG A 16 -5.46 14.15 -0.50
C ARG A 16 -5.30 15.18 0.59
N LYS A 17 -5.36 16.44 0.18
CA LYS A 17 -5.29 17.60 1.06
C LYS A 17 -6.48 18.50 0.74
N THR A 18 -7.17 18.93 1.79
CA THR A 18 -8.24 19.94 1.73
C THR A 18 -7.98 20.98 2.82
N GLU A 19 -8.80 22.03 2.90
CA GLU A 19 -8.68 23.01 3.97
C GLU A 19 -9.01 22.45 5.36
N GLY A 20 -9.89 21.44 5.43
CA GLY A 20 -10.37 20.89 6.70
C GLY A 20 -9.66 19.60 7.12
N TRP A 21 -9.21 18.78 6.17
CA TRP A 21 -8.66 17.46 6.45
C TRP A 21 -7.52 17.03 5.51
N LEU A 22 -6.68 16.13 6.00
CA LEU A 22 -5.53 15.52 5.32
C LEU A 22 -5.66 14.00 5.36
N ASP A 23 -5.49 13.33 4.21
CA ASP A 23 -5.42 11.88 4.12
C ASP A 23 -3.98 11.41 3.92
N LEU A 24 -3.51 10.57 4.84
CA LEU A 24 -2.23 9.87 4.77
C LEU A 24 -2.48 8.43 4.35
N GLN A 25 -1.87 7.98 3.26
CA GLN A 25 -2.03 6.60 2.76
C GLN A 25 -0.74 6.04 2.20
N ASN A 26 -0.42 4.81 2.58
CA ASN A 26 0.76 4.10 2.11
C ASN A 26 0.60 3.59 0.66
N GLY A 27 1.74 3.49 -0.02
CA GLY A 27 1.93 2.57 -1.15
C GLY A 27 2.15 3.30 -2.47
N ASN A 28 3.05 2.76 -3.29
CA ASN A 28 3.16 3.14 -4.70
C ASN A 28 2.14 2.31 -5.49
N LEU A 29 0.95 2.87 -5.72
CA LEU A 29 -0.15 2.18 -6.39
C LEU A 29 0.12 1.98 -7.89
N LEU A 30 1.00 2.81 -8.44
CA LEU A 30 1.46 2.72 -9.83
C LEU A 30 2.34 1.49 -10.04
N PHE A 31 3.25 1.19 -9.12
CA PHE A 31 4.18 0.07 -9.23
C PHE A 31 3.44 -1.26 -9.46
N GLY A 32 2.40 -1.54 -8.68
CA GLY A 32 1.61 -2.76 -8.86
C GLY A 32 0.88 -2.85 -10.22
N ALA A 33 0.51 -1.70 -10.80
CA ALA A 33 -0.09 -1.66 -12.15
C ALA A 33 0.97 -1.84 -13.25
N GLU A 34 2.14 -1.22 -13.12
CA GLU A 34 3.28 -1.38 -14.04
C GLU A 34 3.74 -2.84 -14.09
N PHE A 35 3.88 -3.50 -12.94
CA PHE A 35 4.28 -4.91 -12.87
C PHE A 35 3.24 -5.85 -13.49
N ALA A 36 1.94 -5.60 -13.24
CA ALA A 36 0.88 -6.39 -13.85
C ALA A 36 0.90 -6.26 -15.39
N LEU A 37 1.12 -5.06 -15.92
CA LEU A 37 1.15 -4.80 -17.36
C LEU A 37 2.47 -5.22 -18.02
N MET A 38 3.57 -5.28 -17.28
CA MET A 38 4.82 -5.88 -17.76
C MET A 38 4.60 -7.32 -18.24
N PHE A 39 3.80 -8.11 -17.50
CA PHE A 39 3.46 -9.47 -17.92
C PHE A 39 2.68 -9.49 -19.24
N LEU A 40 1.80 -8.52 -19.49
CA LEU A 40 1.11 -8.39 -20.78
C LEU A 40 2.10 -8.11 -21.93
N SER A 41 3.08 -7.22 -21.72
CA SER A 41 4.12 -6.95 -22.70
C SER A 41 5.00 -8.18 -22.96
N LEU A 42 5.33 -8.94 -21.92
CA LEU A 42 6.05 -10.21 -22.04
C LEU A 42 5.24 -11.22 -22.85
N THR A 43 3.93 -11.31 -22.64
CA THR A 43 3.04 -12.14 -23.48
C THR A 43 3.13 -11.73 -24.93
N ILE A 44 3.01 -10.43 -25.25
CA ILE A 44 3.07 -9.94 -26.63
C ILE A 44 4.41 -10.28 -27.26
N LEU A 45 5.52 -10.09 -26.54
CA LEU A 45 6.87 -10.38 -27.05
C LEU A 45 7.06 -11.87 -27.35
N VAL A 46 6.62 -12.75 -26.46
CA VAL A 46 6.73 -14.19 -26.67
C VAL A 46 5.79 -14.68 -27.77
N MET A 47 4.59 -14.11 -27.90
CA MET A 47 3.68 -14.38 -29.02
C MET A 47 4.28 -13.94 -30.36
N MET A 48 4.93 -12.76 -30.43
CA MET A 48 5.65 -12.32 -31.64
C MET A 48 6.78 -13.29 -31.99
N GLY A 49 7.53 -13.79 -30.99
CA GLY A 49 8.54 -14.83 -31.21
C GLY A 49 7.95 -16.13 -31.75
N GLY A 50 6.83 -16.58 -31.20
CA GLY A 50 6.10 -17.77 -31.68
C GLY A 50 5.61 -17.61 -33.12
N VAL A 51 5.07 -16.44 -33.48
CA VAL A 51 4.70 -16.12 -34.87
C VAL A 51 5.93 -16.12 -35.78
N GLY A 52 7.04 -15.52 -35.35
CA GLY A 52 8.29 -15.51 -36.11
C GLY A 52 8.81 -16.91 -36.43
N MET A 53 8.79 -17.82 -35.44
CA MET A 53 9.16 -19.23 -35.64
C MET A 53 8.20 -19.97 -36.59
N THR A 54 6.90 -19.71 -36.49
CA THR A 54 5.91 -20.28 -37.43
C THR A 54 6.15 -19.80 -38.87
N VAL A 55 6.49 -18.51 -39.05
CA VAL A 55 6.81 -17.96 -40.38
C VAL A 55 8.10 -18.54 -40.94
N ASP A 56 9.15 -18.65 -40.11
CA ASP A 56 10.43 -19.26 -40.51
C ASP A 56 10.25 -20.71 -40.97
N TYR A 57 9.48 -21.50 -40.21
CA TYR A 57 9.15 -22.87 -40.59
C TYR A 57 8.40 -22.93 -41.92
N TYR A 58 7.41 -22.05 -42.12
CA TYR A 58 6.65 -21.97 -43.36
C TYR A 58 7.55 -21.64 -44.56
N LEU A 59 8.49 -20.70 -44.42
CA LEU A 59 9.44 -20.38 -45.48
C LEU A 59 10.36 -21.55 -45.82
N GLY A 60 10.75 -22.36 -44.83
CA GLY A 60 11.63 -23.52 -45.03
C GLY A 60 10.93 -24.75 -45.63
N HIS A 61 9.72 -25.06 -45.18
CA HIS A 61 9.04 -26.34 -45.49
C HIS A 61 7.78 -26.18 -46.35
N HIS A 62 7.31 -24.94 -46.57
CA HIS A 62 6.08 -24.62 -47.31
C HIS A 62 4.80 -25.20 -46.68
N GLU A 63 4.88 -25.64 -45.42
CA GLU A 63 3.78 -26.15 -44.63
C GLU A 63 3.48 -25.22 -43.45
N LEU A 64 2.19 -24.99 -43.19
CA LEU A 64 1.76 -24.15 -42.07
C LEU A 64 1.64 -24.98 -40.80
N THR A 65 2.49 -24.70 -39.81
CA THR A 65 2.44 -25.33 -38.49
C THR A 65 2.09 -24.35 -37.37
N TRP A 66 1.21 -24.78 -36.48
CA TRP A 66 0.82 -24.02 -35.28
C TRP A 66 1.61 -24.42 -34.03
N ILE A 67 2.47 -25.45 -34.13
CA ILE A 67 3.19 -26.01 -32.98
C ILE A 67 4.07 -24.97 -32.28
N PRO A 68 4.88 -24.13 -32.98
CA PRO A 68 5.69 -23.11 -32.32
C PRO A 68 4.83 -22.07 -31.60
N LEU A 69 3.71 -21.66 -32.20
CA LEU A 69 2.80 -20.70 -31.61
C LEU A 69 2.05 -21.27 -30.38
N LEU A 70 1.57 -22.51 -30.47
CA LEU A 70 0.85 -23.17 -29.38
C LEU A 70 1.79 -23.60 -28.25
N GLY A 71 2.98 -24.08 -28.57
CA GLY A 71 3.99 -24.47 -27.58
C GLY A 71 4.56 -23.25 -26.86
N LEU A 72 5.24 -22.35 -27.58
CA LEU A 72 5.89 -21.20 -26.97
C LEU A 72 4.87 -20.16 -26.49
N GLY A 73 3.91 -19.81 -27.34
CA GLY A 73 2.88 -18.81 -27.04
C GLY A 73 1.82 -19.31 -26.07
N GLY A 74 1.30 -20.53 -26.28
CA GLY A 74 0.29 -21.13 -25.39
C GLY A 74 0.81 -21.38 -23.98
N MET A 75 2.01 -21.94 -23.81
CA MET A 75 2.61 -22.12 -22.48
C MET A 75 2.93 -20.78 -21.81
N ASN A 76 3.35 -19.77 -22.59
CA ASN A 76 3.57 -18.44 -22.04
C ASN A 76 2.28 -17.80 -21.51
N LEU A 77 1.16 -17.95 -22.21
CA LEU A 77 -0.14 -17.42 -21.78
C LEU A 77 -0.56 -18.01 -20.42
N LEU A 78 -0.30 -19.30 -20.21
CA LEU A 78 -0.58 -19.99 -18.94
C LEU A 78 0.28 -19.47 -17.78
N VAL A 79 1.42 -18.85 -18.07
CA VAL A 79 2.29 -18.26 -17.04
C VAL A 79 2.00 -16.78 -16.82
N THR A 80 2.01 -16.02 -17.91
CA THR A 80 1.97 -14.55 -17.88
C THR A 80 0.59 -14.01 -17.52
N ILE A 81 -0.50 -14.61 -18.00
CA ILE A 81 -1.85 -14.13 -17.69
C ILE A 81 -2.17 -14.32 -16.20
N PRO A 82 -2.01 -15.51 -15.59
CA PRO A 82 -2.28 -15.68 -14.16
C PRO A 82 -1.43 -14.78 -13.29
N TRP A 83 -0.14 -14.61 -13.60
CA TRP A 83 0.74 -13.68 -12.87
C TRP A 83 0.33 -12.21 -13.03
N GLY A 84 0.03 -11.77 -14.25
CA GLY A 84 -0.45 -10.42 -14.51
C GLY A 84 -1.77 -10.13 -13.78
N LEU A 85 -2.71 -11.07 -13.79
CA LEU A 85 -3.96 -10.99 -13.03
C LEU A 85 -3.72 -11.00 -11.53
N TYR A 86 -2.85 -11.88 -11.03
CA TYR A 86 -2.50 -11.94 -9.62
C TYR A 86 -1.95 -10.61 -9.13
N MET A 87 -0.98 -10.01 -9.85
CA MET A 87 -0.45 -8.68 -9.53
C MET A 87 -1.51 -7.59 -9.63
N HIS A 88 -2.40 -7.66 -10.62
CA HIS A 88 -3.52 -6.74 -10.74
C HIS A 88 -4.45 -6.80 -9.51
N PHE A 89 -4.83 -8.01 -9.08
CA PHE A 89 -5.68 -8.21 -7.91
C PHE A 89 -4.96 -7.88 -6.61
N LEU A 90 -3.66 -8.12 -6.51
CA LEU A 90 -2.83 -7.72 -5.38
C LEU A 90 -2.83 -6.19 -5.24
N GLY A 91 -2.71 -5.45 -6.35
CA GLY A 91 -2.85 -4.00 -6.36
C GLY A 91 -4.24 -3.53 -5.90
N ASN A 92 -5.31 -4.19 -6.37
CA ASN A 92 -6.67 -3.88 -5.90
C ASN A 92 -6.87 -4.18 -4.42
N LYS A 93 -6.26 -5.27 -3.92
CA LYS A 93 -6.28 -5.68 -2.52
C LYS A 93 -5.52 -4.68 -1.66
N ALA A 94 -4.32 -4.27 -2.09
CA ALA A 94 -3.52 -3.27 -1.41
C ALA A 94 -4.30 -1.95 -1.21
N VAL A 95 -4.96 -1.43 -2.25
CA VAL A 95 -5.80 -0.21 -2.15
C VAL A 95 -6.91 -0.35 -1.10
N LYS A 96 -7.51 -1.54 -0.97
CA LYS A 96 -8.60 -1.79 -0.03
C LYS A 96 -8.10 -2.01 1.41
N GLU A 97 -6.95 -2.66 1.56
CA GLU A 97 -6.37 -3.04 2.85
C GLU A 97 -5.52 -1.94 3.48
N THR A 98 -5.16 -0.89 2.72
CA THR A 98 -4.50 0.32 3.22
C THR A 98 -5.43 1.53 3.23
N PRO A 99 -6.53 1.52 4.01
CA PRO A 99 -7.39 2.68 4.16
C PRO A 99 -6.60 3.89 4.68
N PRO A 100 -6.92 5.11 4.23
CA PRO A 100 -6.20 6.32 4.64
C PRO A 100 -6.44 6.64 6.11
N VAL A 101 -5.41 7.13 6.80
CA VAL A 101 -5.57 7.82 8.09
C VAL A 101 -6.01 9.24 7.77
N ARG A 102 -7.14 9.67 8.31
CA ARG A 102 -7.69 11.01 8.07
C ARG A 102 -7.51 11.88 9.29
N LEU A 103 -6.85 13.02 9.11
CA LEU A 103 -6.66 14.04 10.12
C LEU A 103 -7.62 15.19 9.83
N ASN A 104 -8.39 15.62 10.81
CA ASN A 104 -9.32 16.74 10.67
C ASN A 104 -8.90 17.89 11.60
N ARG A 105 -8.45 18.98 10.98
CA ARG A 105 -8.02 20.19 11.69
C ARG A 105 -9.18 20.90 12.37
N GLN A 106 -10.32 21.01 11.68
CA GLN A 106 -11.48 21.76 12.17
C GLN A 106 -12.03 21.15 13.45
N ARG A 107 -12.02 19.81 13.55
CA ARG A 107 -12.44 19.08 14.75
C ARG A 107 -11.29 18.81 15.73
N ARG A 108 -10.02 18.98 15.31
CA ARG A 108 -8.82 18.51 16.03
C ARG A 108 -8.93 17.04 16.44
N GLU A 109 -9.29 16.20 15.49
CA GLU A 109 -9.51 14.76 15.67
C GLU A 109 -8.83 13.96 14.55
N VAL A 110 -8.48 12.71 14.85
CA VAL A 110 -7.88 11.76 13.94
C VAL A 110 -8.79 10.56 13.80
N ALA A 111 -9.11 10.20 12.56
CA ALA A 111 -9.83 8.97 12.25
C ALA A 111 -8.81 7.91 11.78
N MET A 112 -8.63 6.88 12.60
CA MET A 112 -7.76 5.75 12.28
C MET A 112 -8.56 4.53 11.84
N PRO A 113 -8.12 3.85 10.77
CA PRO A 113 -8.75 2.63 10.33
C PRO A 113 -8.42 1.47 11.29
N ARG A 114 -9.46 0.72 11.67
CA ARG A 114 -9.38 -0.51 12.44
C ARG A 114 -10.15 -1.60 11.72
N TRP A 115 -9.52 -2.74 11.51
CA TRP A 115 -10.18 -3.92 10.97
C TRP A 115 -10.79 -4.71 12.11
N THR A 116 -12.06 -5.14 11.97
CA THR A 116 -12.68 -6.04 12.95
C THR A 116 -11.97 -7.39 12.92
N THR A 117 -11.27 -7.73 14.00
CA THR A 117 -10.50 -8.97 14.14
C THR A 117 -11.43 -10.17 14.32
N GLU A 118 -11.96 -10.73 13.24
CA GLU A 118 -12.30 -12.15 13.27
C GLU A 118 -11.02 -12.94 12.94
N LYS A 119 -10.69 -13.92 13.80
CA LYS A 119 -9.53 -14.80 13.70
C LYS A 119 -9.29 -15.14 12.22
N GLY A 120 -8.11 -14.79 11.71
CA GLY A 120 -7.77 -14.95 10.30
C GLY A 120 -8.25 -16.30 9.79
N LEU A 121 -9.11 -16.27 8.76
CA LEU A 121 -9.74 -17.46 8.21
C LEU A 121 -8.64 -18.42 7.71
N GLN A 122 -8.26 -19.38 8.56
CA GLN A 122 -7.36 -20.45 8.15
C GLN A 122 -8.19 -21.45 7.38
N LEU A 123 -8.02 -21.44 6.06
CA LEU A 123 -8.65 -22.44 5.23
C LEU A 123 -7.97 -23.79 5.51
N PRO A 124 -8.73 -24.86 5.77
CA PRO A 124 -8.14 -26.17 6.01
C PRO A 124 -7.33 -26.62 4.78
N PHE A 125 -6.14 -27.17 5.03
CA PHE A 125 -5.19 -27.69 4.02
C PHE A 125 -4.53 -26.67 3.08
N TRP A 126 -4.72 -25.37 3.30
CA TRP A 126 -4.12 -24.32 2.46
C TRP A 126 -3.25 -23.40 3.31
N ASN A 127 -1.95 -23.64 3.24
CA ASN A 127 -0.95 -22.77 3.84
C ASN A 127 -0.61 -21.62 2.87
N SER A 128 0.30 -20.73 3.29
CA SER A 128 0.72 -19.58 2.49
C SER A 128 1.26 -19.94 1.09
N ASN A 129 1.74 -21.17 0.89
CA ASN A 129 2.37 -21.65 -0.34
C ASN A 129 1.49 -22.64 -1.13
N SER A 130 0.40 -23.17 -0.56
CA SER A 130 -0.44 -24.18 -1.20
C SER A 130 -0.97 -23.74 -2.55
N GLY A 131 -1.33 -22.46 -2.70
CA GLY A 131 -1.77 -21.92 -3.98
C GLY A 131 -0.69 -21.91 -5.07
N LEU A 132 0.56 -21.62 -4.70
CA LEU A 132 1.69 -21.67 -5.63
C LEU A 132 2.00 -23.11 -6.04
N ILE A 133 1.96 -24.05 -5.10
CA ILE A 133 2.19 -25.47 -5.36
C ILE A 133 1.12 -26.04 -6.31
N ALA A 134 -0.17 -25.76 -6.04
CA ALA A 134 -1.26 -26.20 -6.89
C ALA A 134 -1.14 -25.65 -8.32
N TYR A 135 -0.72 -24.40 -8.45
CA TYR A 135 -0.47 -23.77 -9.75
C TYR A 135 0.70 -24.41 -10.51
N ILE A 136 1.82 -24.69 -9.82
CA ILE A 136 2.98 -25.36 -10.43
C ILE A 136 2.59 -26.79 -10.87
N ALA A 137 1.85 -27.53 -10.05
CA ALA A 137 1.36 -28.86 -10.41
C ALA A 137 0.51 -28.82 -11.69
N LEU A 138 -0.45 -27.90 -11.77
CA LEU A 138 -1.28 -27.71 -12.95
C LEU A 138 -0.45 -27.40 -14.21
N LEU A 139 0.58 -26.55 -14.10
CA LEU A 139 1.48 -26.26 -15.22
C LEU A 139 2.28 -27.48 -15.68
N LEU A 140 2.78 -28.29 -14.74
CA LEU A 140 3.50 -29.52 -15.05
C LEU A 140 2.59 -30.53 -15.76
N THR A 141 1.35 -30.68 -15.30
CA THR A 141 0.36 -31.57 -15.91
C THR A 141 -0.02 -31.10 -17.32
N ILE A 142 -0.18 -29.79 -17.54
CA ILE A 142 -0.40 -29.25 -18.90
C ILE A 142 0.81 -29.49 -19.80
N GLY A 143 2.02 -29.23 -19.29
CA GLY A 143 3.26 -29.49 -20.03
C GLY A 143 3.44 -30.97 -20.39
N PHE A 144 3.05 -31.88 -19.49
CA PHE A 144 3.03 -33.32 -19.74
C PHE A 144 2.05 -33.70 -20.86
N VAL A 145 0.82 -33.20 -20.83
CA VAL A 145 -0.16 -33.43 -21.91
C VAL A 145 0.36 -32.91 -23.24
N PHE A 146 0.93 -31.70 -23.26
CA PHE A 146 1.50 -31.12 -24.48
C PHE A 146 2.65 -31.98 -25.02
N SER A 147 3.60 -32.38 -24.16
CA SER A 147 4.71 -33.24 -24.54
C SER A 147 4.25 -34.59 -25.07
N ALA A 148 3.18 -35.16 -24.51
CA ALA A 148 2.60 -36.42 -24.98
C ALA A 148 1.99 -36.26 -26.38
N ILE A 149 1.37 -35.12 -26.69
CA ILE A 149 0.79 -34.84 -28.02
C ILE A 149 1.88 -34.64 -29.07
N THR A 150 2.97 -33.95 -28.73
CA THR A 150 4.05 -33.61 -29.68
C THR A 150 5.09 -34.73 -29.85
N GLN A 151 4.87 -35.90 -29.27
CA GLN A 151 5.83 -37.00 -29.33
C GLN A 151 5.76 -37.72 -30.69
N GLU A 152 6.76 -37.48 -31.54
CA GLU A 152 6.82 -38.04 -32.90
C GLU A 152 7.33 -39.50 -32.94
N ASN A 153 8.09 -39.93 -31.93
CA ASN A 153 8.80 -41.22 -31.93
C ASN A 153 8.09 -42.35 -31.14
N ALA A 154 6.84 -42.15 -30.72
CA ALA A 154 6.09 -43.09 -29.90
C ALA A 154 5.07 -43.89 -30.72
N SER A 155 4.74 -45.12 -30.28
CA SER A 155 3.61 -45.86 -30.86
C SER A 155 2.30 -45.14 -30.58
N ASP A 156 1.34 -45.20 -31.51
CA ASP A 156 0.04 -44.53 -31.37
C ASP A 156 -0.71 -44.94 -30.11
N GLU A 157 -0.58 -46.22 -29.70
CA GLU A 157 -1.18 -46.77 -28.49
C GLU A 157 -0.55 -46.19 -27.21
N TYR A 158 0.77 -46.03 -27.19
CA TYR A 158 1.49 -45.40 -26.07
C TYR A 158 1.15 -43.91 -25.97
N ARG A 159 1.11 -43.20 -27.11
CA ARG A 159 0.72 -41.78 -27.17
C ARG A 159 -0.70 -41.56 -26.64
N SER A 160 -1.65 -42.35 -27.11
CA SER A 160 -3.06 -42.28 -26.66
C SER A 160 -3.19 -42.53 -25.16
N THR A 161 -2.43 -43.50 -24.62
CA THR A 161 -2.41 -43.82 -23.19
C THR A 161 -1.87 -42.65 -22.36
N LEU A 162 -0.76 -42.03 -22.77
CA LEU A 162 -0.19 -40.87 -22.08
C LEU A 162 -1.15 -39.68 -22.07
N VAL A 163 -1.78 -39.38 -23.22
CA VAL A 163 -2.76 -38.30 -23.35
C VAL A 163 -3.97 -38.55 -22.45
N PHE A 164 -4.49 -39.78 -22.43
CA PHE A 164 -5.62 -40.14 -21.58
C PHE A 164 -5.33 -39.90 -20.09
N TRP A 165 -4.20 -40.42 -19.59
CA TRP A 165 -3.81 -40.22 -18.20
C TRP A 165 -3.53 -38.76 -17.87
N GLY A 166 -2.86 -38.03 -18.76
CA GLY A 166 -2.60 -36.60 -18.58
C GLY A 166 -3.88 -35.77 -18.50
N LEU A 167 -4.86 -36.03 -19.37
CA LEU A 167 -6.17 -35.36 -19.34
C LEU A 167 -6.99 -35.73 -18.10
N LEU A 168 -6.93 -36.99 -17.66
CA LEU A 168 -7.60 -37.45 -16.44
C LEU A 168 -7.05 -36.74 -15.18
N THR A 169 -5.72 -36.66 -15.06
CA THR A 169 -5.05 -35.95 -13.98
C THR A 169 -5.40 -34.46 -14.00
N LEU A 170 -5.32 -33.82 -15.17
CA LEU A 170 -5.68 -32.41 -15.35
C LEU A 170 -7.14 -32.13 -14.97
N GLY A 171 -8.06 -33.00 -15.38
CA GLY A 171 -9.48 -32.90 -15.02
C GLY A 171 -9.71 -32.97 -13.51
N THR A 172 -8.98 -33.87 -12.83
CA THR A 172 -9.07 -34.04 -11.38
C THR A 172 -8.49 -32.83 -10.64
N GLU A 173 -7.33 -32.31 -11.09
CA GLU A 173 -6.72 -31.09 -10.54
C GLU A 173 -7.68 -29.89 -10.65
N ILE A 174 -8.28 -29.66 -11.82
CA ILE A 174 -9.23 -28.57 -12.04
C ILE A 174 -10.46 -28.72 -11.13
N LEU A 175 -10.99 -29.93 -10.97
CA LEU A 175 -12.15 -30.20 -10.11
C LEU A 175 -11.83 -29.88 -8.63
N VAL A 176 -10.67 -30.31 -8.14
CA VAL A 176 -10.23 -30.06 -6.76
C VAL A 176 -10.03 -28.56 -6.53
N ILE A 177 -9.30 -27.88 -7.43
CA ILE A 177 -9.05 -26.43 -7.33
C ILE A 177 -10.36 -25.65 -7.39
N SER A 178 -11.27 -26.00 -8.31
CA SER A 178 -12.56 -25.30 -8.48
C SER A 178 -13.46 -25.45 -7.25
N THR A 179 -13.57 -26.68 -6.71
CA THR A 179 -14.35 -26.96 -5.50
C THR A 179 -13.79 -26.16 -4.32
N TYR A 180 -12.47 -26.11 -4.19
CA TYR A 180 -11.80 -25.38 -3.14
C TYR A 180 -12.00 -23.86 -3.26
N LEU A 181 -11.83 -23.29 -4.45
CA LEU A 181 -12.08 -21.87 -4.71
C LEU A 181 -13.53 -21.49 -4.41
N PHE A 182 -14.49 -22.37 -4.73
CA PHE A 182 -15.89 -22.16 -4.37
C PHE A 182 -16.11 -22.08 -2.86
N ILE A 183 -15.52 -23.00 -2.08
CA ILE A 183 -15.58 -22.97 -0.60
C ILE A 183 -14.93 -21.69 -0.06
N ALA A 184 -13.75 -21.32 -0.58
CA ALA A 184 -13.03 -20.12 -0.15
C ALA A 184 -13.84 -18.84 -0.45
N LEU A 185 -14.49 -18.73 -1.61
CA LEU A 185 -15.36 -17.60 -1.95
C LEU A 185 -16.58 -17.53 -1.03
N CYS A 186 -17.20 -18.67 -0.71
CA CYS A 186 -18.30 -18.76 0.24
C CYS A 186 -17.91 -18.30 1.64
N LEU A 187 -16.76 -18.77 2.15
CA LEU A 187 -16.24 -18.36 3.46
C LEU A 187 -15.86 -16.87 3.49
N LYS A 188 -15.24 -16.37 2.43
CA LYS A 188 -14.91 -14.95 2.29
C LYS A 188 -16.15 -14.07 2.37
N LYS A 189 -17.25 -14.46 1.72
CA LYS A 189 -18.51 -13.70 1.79
C LYS A 189 -19.08 -13.64 3.21
N LYS A 190 -18.86 -14.68 4.02
CA LYS A 190 -19.40 -14.79 5.39
C LYS A 190 -18.56 -14.03 6.42
N HIS A 191 -17.24 -14.02 6.26
CA HIS A 191 -16.27 -13.48 7.23
C HIS A 191 -15.46 -12.31 6.67
N ASP A 192 -16.03 -11.51 5.75
CA ASP A 192 -15.32 -10.37 5.18
C ASP A 192 -15.04 -9.35 6.31
N PRO A 193 -13.76 -9.03 6.60
CA PRO A 193 -13.42 -8.12 7.69
C PRO A 193 -14.01 -6.74 7.39
N LYS A 194 -14.70 -6.16 8.37
CA LYS A 194 -15.29 -4.83 8.25
C LYS A 194 -14.28 -3.78 8.66
N LEU A 195 -14.19 -2.73 7.85
CA LEU A 195 -13.41 -1.55 8.15
C LEU A 195 -14.23 -0.60 9.03
N VAL A 196 -13.74 -0.34 10.24
CA VAL A 196 -14.30 0.62 11.19
C VAL A 196 -13.30 1.75 11.38
N TYR A 197 -13.76 3.00 11.49
CA TYR A 197 -12.88 4.13 11.82
C TYR A 197 -13.06 4.50 13.29
N GLU A 198 -11.96 4.47 14.03
CA GLU A 198 -11.92 4.95 15.41
C GLU A 198 -11.53 6.43 15.38
N ILE A 199 -12.43 7.30 15.87
CA ILE A 199 -12.20 8.74 15.96
C ILE A 199 -11.58 9.05 17.32
N TYR A 200 -10.45 9.74 17.33
CA TYR A 200 -9.70 10.04 18.54
C TYR A 200 -9.22 11.51 18.59
N PRO A 201 -9.20 12.16 19.77
CA PRO A 201 -8.71 13.53 19.88
C PRO A 201 -7.23 13.67 19.51
N TRP A 202 -6.90 14.66 18.68
CA TRP A 202 -5.53 14.95 18.23
C TRP A 202 -4.57 15.22 19.40
N ASP A 203 -5.02 16.00 20.39
CA ASP A 203 -4.20 16.41 21.53
C ASP A 203 -3.77 15.23 22.44
N LYS A 204 -4.43 14.06 22.33
CA LYS A 204 -4.12 12.85 23.12
C LYS A 204 -3.41 11.76 22.31
N LEU A 205 -3.22 11.98 21.01
CA LEU A 205 -2.62 10.99 20.13
C LEU A 205 -1.15 10.76 20.52
N VAL A 206 -0.74 9.49 20.55
CA VAL A 206 0.66 9.14 20.77
C VAL A 206 1.32 8.88 19.43
N ALA A 207 2.44 9.56 19.18
CA ALA A 207 3.27 9.34 18.00
C ALA A 207 4.69 9.02 18.44
N TYR A 208 5.26 7.97 17.87
CA TYR A 208 6.63 7.58 18.15
C TYR A 208 7.31 7.05 16.89
N ILE A 209 8.63 7.20 16.85
CA ILE A 209 9.47 6.69 15.77
C ILE A 209 10.19 5.46 16.33
N GLU A 210 10.04 4.34 15.64
CA GLU A 210 10.68 3.08 16.01
C GLU A 210 11.49 2.54 14.83
N THR A 211 12.68 2.01 15.13
CA THR A 211 13.49 1.29 14.15
C THR A 211 13.30 -0.21 14.38
N LYS A 212 12.54 -0.85 13.50
CA LYS A 212 12.27 -2.29 13.54
C LYS A 212 13.33 -3.04 12.76
N GLN A 213 13.87 -4.10 13.37
CA GLN A 213 14.76 -5.03 12.71
C GLN A 213 13.97 -6.30 12.38
N ASN A 214 13.65 -6.50 11.10
CA ASN A 214 13.03 -7.74 10.66
C ASN A 214 14.14 -8.74 10.32
N ILE A 215 14.26 -9.78 11.13
CA ILE A 215 15.20 -10.88 10.90
C ILE A 215 14.43 -12.00 10.17
N GLY A 216 14.57 -12.07 8.85
CA GLY A 216 14.07 -13.17 8.04
C GLY A 216 15.16 -14.21 7.75
N PRO A 217 14.81 -15.40 7.22
CA PRO A 217 15.75 -16.50 6.95
C PRO A 217 16.89 -16.19 5.95
N GLY A 218 16.91 -15.01 5.33
CA GLY A 218 17.95 -14.60 4.38
C GLY A 218 18.07 -13.08 4.13
N LEU A 219 17.36 -12.25 4.88
CA LEU A 219 17.48 -10.79 4.81
C LEU A 219 17.34 -10.21 6.23
N MET A 220 18.35 -9.45 6.66
CA MET A 220 18.19 -8.47 7.72
C MET A 220 17.78 -7.16 7.05
N ALA A 221 16.56 -6.73 7.30
CA ALA A 221 16.07 -5.43 6.83
C ALA A 221 15.72 -4.57 8.03
N THR A 222 16.41 -3.44 8.16
CA THR A 222 16.10 -2.39 9.13
C THR A 222 15.13 -1.42 8.47
N HIS A 223 13.97 -1.21 9.11
CA HIS A 223 12.98 -0.24 8.65
C HIS A 223 12.60 0.67 9.81
N THR A 224 12.86 1.96 9.65
CA THR A 224 12.37 2.99 10.56
C THR A 224 10.95 3.38 10.17
N VAL A 225 10.03 3.33 11.13
CA VAL A 225 8.63 3.68 10.94
C VAL A 225 8.19 4.73 11.95
N LEU A 226 7.43 5.72 11.50
CA LEU A 226 6.67 6.65 12.34
C LEU A 226 5.30 6.02 12.60
N THR A 227 5.02 5.63 13.83
CA THR A 227 3.75 5.01 14.21
C THR A 227 2.89 6.02 14.96
N LEU A 228 1.67 6.25 14.44
CA LEU A 228 0.61 6.98 15.12
C LEU A 228 -0.29 5.94 15.80
N ALA A 229 -0.44 6.03 17.12
CA ALA A 229 -1.16 5.04 17.91
C ALA A 229 -2.25 5.68 18.76
N ILE A 230 -3.44 5.07 18.75
CA ILE A 230 -4.49 5.32 19.72
C ILE A 230 -4.22 4.39 20.92
N PRO A 231 -3.95 4.93 22.12
CA PRO A 231 -3.69 4.10 23.30
C PRO A 231 -4.92 3.29 23.67
N ASN A 232 -4.74 2.01 24.01
CA ASN A 232 -5.83 1.17 24.50
C ASN A 232 -6.15 1.53 25.96
N PRO A 233 -7.42 1.78 26.34
CA PRO A 233 -7.80 2.01 27.73
C PRO A 233 -7.51 0.82 28.66
N ASP A 234 -7.52 -0.41 28.13
CA ASP A 234 -7.37 -1.64 28.93
C ASP A 234 -5.91 -2.11 29.09
N ASP A 235 -5.02 -1.71 28.19
CA ASP A 235 -3.61 -2.07 28.21
C ASP A 235 -2.73 -0.89 27.76
N PRO A 236 -1.94 -0.28 28.67
CA PRO A 236 -1.14 0.90 28.36
C PRO A 236 0.03 0.62 27.39
N GLU A 237 0.45 -0.63 27.21
CA GLU A 237 1.51 -1.01 26.26
C GLU A 237 0.97 -1.36 24.87
N SER A 238 -0.35 -1.51 24.72
CA SER A 238 -1.01 -1.88 23.47
C SER A 238 -1.80 -0.72 22.86
N ALA A 239 -1.80 -0.65 21.53
CA ALA A 239 -2.56 0.34 20.78
C ALA A 239 -3.89 -0.25 20.28
N LEU A 240 -5.00 0.47 20.49
CA LEU A 240 -6.32 0.10 19.99
C LEU A 240 -6.37 0.11 18.45
N ALA A 241 -5.73 1.12 17.86
CA ALA A 241 -5.46 1.21 16.44
C ALA A 241 -4.12 1.92 16.25
N ALA A 242 -3.32 1.45 15.30
CA ALA A 242 -2.03 2.03 14.96
C ALA A 242 -1.86 2.10 13.45
N ALA A 243 -1.31 3.22 12.99
CA ALA A 243 -0.92 3.42 11.60
C ALA A 243 0.57 3.74 11.54
N SER A 244 1.32 2.89 10.83
CA SER A 244 2.76 3.03 10.69
C SER A 244 3.13 3.57 9.31
N ILE A 245 3.90 4.65 9.31
CA ILE A 245 4.45 5.32 8.14
C ILE A 245 5.90 4.88 7.98
N ASN A 246 6.23 4.20 6.88
CA ASN A 246 7.63 3.89 6.58
C ASN A 246 8.34 5.18 6.14
N VAL A 247 9.38 5.55 6.88
CA VAL A 247 10.11 6.83 6.74
C VAL A 247 11.59 6.61 6.40
N GLY A 248 12.06 5.36 6.44
CA GLY A 248 13.42 4.96 6.07
C GLY A 248 14.50 5.36 7.08
N HIS A 249 14.42 6.57 7.65
CA HIS A 249 15.36 7.12 8.63
C HIS A 249 14.63 7.92 9.72
N GLU A 250 15.24 8.08 10.89
CA GLU A 250 14.63 8.76 12.04
C GLU A 250 14.40 10.25 11.80
N THR A 251 15.37 10.93 11.19
CA THR A 251 15.25 12.36 10.83
C THR A 251 14.11 12.58 9.83
N SER A 252 13.93 11.66 8.89
CA SER A 252 12.82 11.64 7.96
C SER A 252 11.48 11.40 8.68
N GLY A 253 11.47 10.55 9.70
CA GLY A 253 10.31 10.37 10.58
C GLY A 253 9.91 11.66 11.29
N LEU A 254 10.90 12.39 11.80
CA LEU A 254 10.67 13.68 12.45
C LEU A 254 10.15 14.72 11.45
N ALA A 255 10.72 14.80 10.24
CA ALA A 255 10.25 15.70 9.20
C ALA A 255 8.79 15.41 8.79
N GLN A 256 8.43 14.12 8.66
CA GLN A 256 7.05 13.72 8.38
C GLN A 256 6.11 14.13 9.51
N TRP A 257 6.50 13.90 10.77
CA TRP A 257 5.73 14.30 11.93
C TRP A 257 5.51 15.82 11.97
N GLU A 258 6.55 16.60 11.68
CA GLU A 258 6.44 18.06 11.61
C GLU A 258 5.46 18.51 10.49
N CYS A 259 5.44 17.86 9.31
CA CYS A 259 4.43 18.17 8.28
C CYS A 259 3.00 17.94 8.76
N ILE A 260 2.77 16.80 9.43
CA ILE A 260 1.48 16.44 9.99
C ILE A 260 1.05 17.48 11.04
N ARG A 261 1.98 17.84 11.94
CA ARG A 261 1.74 18.82 13.00
C ARG A 261 1.47 20.21 12.44
N GLU A 262 2.26 20.67 11.47
CA GLU A 262 2.08 21.97 10.83
C GLU A 262 0.76 22.06 10.06
N PHE A 263 0.34 20.98 9.40
CA PHE A 263 -0.99 20.90 8.80
C PHE A 263 -2.10 21.12 9.84
N MET A 264 -2.00 20.47 11.00
CA MET A 264 -3.02 20.57 12.05
C MET A 264 -3.05 21.94 12.73
N GLU A 265 -1.91 22.59 12.91
CA GLU A 265 -1.85 23.90 13.60
C GLU A 265 -2.01 25.07 12.62
N ASN A 266 -1.16 25.14 11.60
CA ASN A 266 -1.04 26.29 10.69
C ASN A 266 -1.93 26.15 9.44
N GLY A 267 -2.36 24.92 9.09
CA GLY A 267 -3.28 24.66 7.99
C GLY A 267 -2.61 24.11 6.72
N PRO A 268 -3.36 24.05 5.60
CA PRO A 268 -2.92 23.35 4.38
C PRO A 268 -1.75 24.00 3.64
N GLU A 269 -1.51 25.29 3.85
CA GLU A 269 -0.41 26.04 3.22
C GLU A 269 0.96 25.68 3.81
N ALA A 270 0.99 25.21 5.07
CA ALA A 270 2.24 24.90 5.77
C ALA A 270 2.84 23.55 5.37
N CYS A 271 2.04 22.62 4.87
CA CYS A 271 2.50 21.29 4.45
C CYS A 271 2.45 21.19 2.89
N PRO A 272 3.44 20.58 2.23
CA PRO A 272 3.52 20.41 0.79
C PRO A 272 2.23 19.89 0.14
N ASP A 273 2.06 20.22 -1.13
CA ASP A 273 0.98 19.66 -1.92
C ASP A 273 1.18 18.16 -2.19
N PRO A 274 0.09 17.39 -2.26
CA PRO A 274 0.16 15.97 -2.58
C PRO A 274 0.90 15.75 -3.90
N LYS A 275 1.78 14.74 -3.90
CA LYS A 275 2.55 14.41 -5.09
C LYS A 275 1.63 13.82 -6.17
N ASN A 276 1.54 14.49 -7.31
CA ASN A 276 0.67 14.07 -8.42
C ASN A 276 1.30 13.01 -9.35
N ASP A 277 2.36 12.34 -8.93
CA ASP A 277 3.15 11.40 -9.76
C ASP A 277 2.31 10.27 -10.37
N GLU A 278 1.26 9.84 -9.68
CA GLU A 278 0.39 8.75 -10.15
C GLU A 278 -0.65 9.21 -11.19
N THR A 279 -0.83 10.51 -11.37
CA THR A 279 -1.83 11.06 -12.30
C THR A 279 -1.37 10.98 -13.76
N LEU A 280 -2.31 10.73 -14.67
CA LEU A 280 -2.03 10.70 -16.10
C LEU A 280 -1.51 12.05 -16.63
N ALA A 281 -2.00 13.16 -16.07
CA ALA A 281 -1.61 14.51 -16.46
C ALA A 281 -0.13 14.78 -16.16
N HIS A 282 0.32 14.40 -14.96
CA HIS A 282 1.72 14.54 -14.57
C HIS A 282 2.63 13.64 -15.41
N TYR A 283 2.22 12.38 -15.67
CA TYR A 283 2.94 11.50 -16.58
C TYR A 283 3.12 12.12 -17.98
N LYS A 284 2.04 12.65 -18.57
CA LYS A 284 2.09 13.35 -19.86
C LYS A 284 3.02 14.57 -19.82
N ALA A 285 3.03 15.34 -18.74
CA ALA A 285 3.95 16.45 -18.55
C ALA A 285 5.42 15.98 -18.51
N LYS A 286 5.71 14.94 -17.73
CA LYS A 286 7.05 14.33 -17.62
C LYS A 286 7.53 13.73 -18.95
N CYS A 287 6.63 13.18 -19.76
CA CYS A 287 6.96 12.74 -21.12
C CYS A 287 7.28 13.91 -22.06
N ARG A 288 6.57 15.04 -21.93
CA ARG A 288 6.84 16.26 -22.71
C ARG A 288 8.18 16.90 -22.31
N GLN A 289 8.46 16.97 -21.02
CA GLN A 289 9.74 17.45 -20.50
C GLN A 289 10.90 16.57 -20.95
N ALA A 290 10.77 15.24 -20.79
CA ALA A 290 11.80 14.30 -21.25
C ALA A 290 12.07 14.35 -22.76
N ARG A 291 11.12 14.79 -23.58
CA ARG A 291 11.35 15.01 -25.03
C ARG A 291 12.23 16.24 -25.29
N LYS A 292 12.22 17.23 -24.39
CA LYS A 292 13.03 18.44 -24.50
C LYS A 292 14.43 18.23 -23.93
N ASP A 293 14.52 17.50 -22.82
CA ASP A 293 15.74 17.42 -22.02
C ASP A 293 16.68 16.27 -22.43
N LEU A 294 16.16 15.21 -23.07
CA LEU A 294 16.95 14.04 -23.45
C LEU A 294 17.39 14.07 -24.91
N SER A 295 18.61 13.60 -25.15
CA SER A 295 19.07 13.24 -26.49
C SER A 295 18.32 12.00 -27.03
N LEU A 296 18.44 11.75 -28.34
CA LEU A 296 17.64 10.74 -29.06
C LEU A 296 17.75 9.32 -28.48
N LEU A 297 18.97 8.86 -28.17
CA LEU A 297 19.22 7.49 -27.69
C LEU A 297 18.59 7.23 -26.30
N PRO A 298 18.84 8.05 -25.26
CA PRO A 298 18.14 7.94 -23.98
C PRO A 298 16.61 8.06 -24.11
N TRP A 299 16.13 8.93 -25.00
CA TRP A 299 14.70 9.08 -25.24
C TRP A 299 14.07 7.82 -25.84
N LEU A 300 14.73 7.18 -26.81
CA LEU A 300 14.31 5.90 -27.37
C LEU A 300 14.29 4.80 -26.30
N GLY A 301 15.36 4.71 -25.50
CA GLY A 301 15.42 3.76 -24.37
C GLY A 301 14.27 3.96 -23.39
N LYS A 302 13.96 5.22 -23.04
CA LYS A 302 12.79 5.55 -22.22
C LYS A 302 11.49 5.11 -22.89
N LYS A 303 11.33 5.30 -24.20
CA LYS A 303 10.11 4.89 -24.93
C LYS A 303 9.92 3.39 -24.97
N VAL A 304 10.99 2.63 -25.16
CA VAL A 304 10.97 1.16 -25.07
C VAL A 304 10.58 0.73 -23.67
N GLY A 305 11.14 1.35 -22.63
CA GLY A 305 10.74 1.07 -21.23
C GLY A 305 9.29 1.44 -20.94
N ASP A 306 8.83 2.62 -21.37
CA ASP A 306 7.45 3.07 -21.20
C ASP A 306 6.45 2.14 -21.92
N TRP A 307 6.81 1.60 -23.09
CA TRP A 307 6.05 0.57 -23.79
C TRP A 307 6.08 -0.75 -23.03
N PHE A 308 7.26 -1.22 -22.60
CA PHE A 308 7.42 -2.49 -21.90
C PHE A 308 6.61 -2.55 -20.60
N PHE A 309 6.61 -1.49 -19.80
CA PHE A 309 5.78 -1.38 -18.59
C PHE A 309 4.35 -0.89 -18.86
N GLN A 310 4.01 -0.60 -20.13
CA GLN A 310 2.74 0.01 -20.55
C GLN A 310 2.34 1.18 -19.65
N ARG A 311 3.29 2.07 -19.33
CA ARG A 311 3.14 3.08 -18.28
C ARG A 311 1.90 3.95 -18.45
N TYR A 312 1.55 4.26 -19.69
CA TYR A 312 0.33 5.00 -20.00
C TYR A 312 -0.95 4.29 -19.47
N LEU A 313 -1.06 2.98 -19.72
CA LEU A 313 -2.16 2.17 -19.21
C LEU A 313 -2.07 2.00 -17.69
N ALA A 314 -0.85 1.88 -17.13
CA ALA A 314 -0.64 1.79 -15.69
C ALA A 314 -1.22 3.01 -14.97
N HIS A 315 -0.95 4.22 -15.47
CA HIS A 315 -1.53 5.46 -14.93
C HIS A 315 -3.05 5.50 -15.04
N ILE A 316 -3.64 5.04 -16.15
CA ILE A 316 -5.11 4.98 -16.30
C ILE A 316 -5.72 4.01 -15.30
N ILE A 317 -5.15 2.82 -15.15
CA ILE A 317 -5.63 1.80 -14.21
C ILE A 317 -5.52 2.32 -12.78
N THR A 318 -4.38 2.91 -12.41
CA THR A 318 -4.15 3.45 -11.06
C THR A 318 -5.10 4.61 -10.76
N GLU A 319 -5.26 5.57 -11.67
CA GLU A 319 -6.20 6.68 -11.49
C GLU A 319 -7.65 6.18 -11.34
N ARG A 320 -8.05 5.18 -12.14
CA ARG A 320 -9.36 4.54 -12.01
C ARG A 320 -9.51 3.83 -10.67
N ARG A 321 -8.51 3.09 -10.21
CA ARG A 321 -8.53 2.38 -8.92
C ARG A 321 -8.70 3.37 -7.77
N ILE A 322 -7.97 4.47 -7.77
CA ILE A 322 -8.08 5.51 -6.74
C ILE A 322 -9.47 6.14 -6.76
N LYS A 323 -9.97 6.52 -7.94
CA LYS A 323 -11.28 7.16 -8.08
C LYS A 323 -12.47 6.26 -7.75
N THR A 324 -12.35 4.94 -7.99
CA THR A 324 -13.48 4.02 -7.85
C THR A 324 -13.39 3.16 -6.60
N LEU A 325 -12.26 2.49 -6.37
CA LEU A 325 -12.10 1.53 -5.27
C LEU A 325 -11.81 2.24 -3.95
N ALA A 326 -10.86 3.18 -3.94
CA ALA A 326 -10.47 3.86 -2.69
C ALA A 326 -11.56 4.76 -2.13
N LEU A 327 -12.42 5.33 -2.99
CA LEU A 327 -13.59 6.11 -2.55
C LEU A 327 -14.75 5.23 -2.09
N LYS A 328 -15.01 4.12 -2.79
CA LYS A 328 -16.11 3.20 -2.45
C LYS A 328 -15.84 2.39 -1.19
N SER A 329 -14.58 2.17 -0.83
CA SER A 329 -14.19 1.44 0.39
C SER A 329 -14.32 2.26 1.67
N LEU A 330 -14.55 3.57 1.59
CA LEU A 330 -14.67 4.41 2.78
C LEU A 330 -16.10 4.36 3.33
N PRO A 331 -16.29 4.11 4.65
CA PRO A 331 -17.60 4.16 5.28
C PRO A 331 -18.26 5.53 5.12
N GLU A 332 -19.59 5.54 4.97
CA GLU A 332 -20.35 6.79 4.85
C GLU A 332 -20.22 7.67 6.10
N GLU A 333 -20.02 7.06 7.27
CA GLU A 333 -19.76 7.73 8.55
C GLU A 333 -18.52 8.63 8.48
N LEU A 334 -17.42 8.15 7.89
CA LEU A 334 -16.21 8.96 7.73
C LEU A 334 -16.45 10.14 6.78
N LYS A 335 -17.26 9.94 5.73
CA LYS A 335 -17.61 10.99 4.78
C LYS A 335 -18.43 12.08 5.47
N ALA A 336 -19.42 11.70 6.28
CA ALA A 336 -20.24 12.63 7.07
C ALA A 336 -19.39 13.39 8.10
N TRP A 337 -18.49 12.70 8.82
CA TRP A 337 -17.58 13.33 9.79
C TRP A 337 -16.60 14.33 9.13
N SER A 338 -16.19 14.08 7.89
CA SER A 338 -15.29 14.94 7.12
C SER A 338 -15.94 16.16 6.45
N ALA A 339 -17.24 16.40 6.66
CA ALA A 339 -17.91 17.57 6.13
C ALA A 339 -17.33 18.87 6.74
N PRO A 340 -17.15 19.93 5.93
CA PRO A 340 -16.55 21.17 6.40
C PRO A 340 -17.42 21.86 7.46
N LEU A 341 -16.79 22.31 8.53
CA LEU A 341 -17.40 23.09 9.60
C LEU A 341 -17.13 24.60 9.40
N PRO A 342 -18.08 25.48 9.76
CA PRO A 342 -17.83 26.92 9.84
C PRO A 342 -16.66 27.22 10.78
N GLN A 343 -15.86 28.25 10.47
CA GLN A 343 -14.66 28.62 11.24
C GLN A 343 -14.94 28.87 12.73
N GLU A 344 -16.13 29.37 13.06
CA GLU A 344 -16.57 29.61 14.44
C GLU A 344 -16.69 28.33 15.27
N GLN A 345 -16.95 27.19 14.62
CA GLN A 345 -17.11 25.89 15.26
C GLN A 345 -15.80 25.09 15.31
N TRP A 346 -14.69 25.68 14.89
CA TRP A 346 -13.41 24.98 14.91
C TRP A 346 -12.93 24.77 16.34
N ALA A 347 -12.54 23.53 16.64
CA ALA A 347 -12.00 23.15 17.92
C ALA A 347 -10.67 23.89 18.17
N LYS A 348 -10.54 24.48 19.36
CA LYS A 348 -9.32 25.16 19.80
C LYS A 348 -8.38 24.18 20.53
N PRO A 349 -7.06 24.43 20.53
CA PRO A 349 -6.12 23.62 21.30
C PRO A 349 -6.51 23.61 22.79
N SER A 350 -6.38 22.45 23.45
CA SER A 350 -6.71 22.33 24.88
C SER A 350 -5.85 23.25 25.75
N GLU A 351 -6.40 23.72 26.87
CA GLU A 351 -5.68 24.61 27.81
C GLU A 351 -4.40 23.97 28.36
N ALA A 352 -4.45 22.65 28.60
CA ALA A 352 -3.29 21.88 29.03
C ALA A 352 -2.16 21.96 27.97
N LEU A 353 -2.49 21.78 26.69
CA LEU A 353 -1.53 21.88 25.59
C LEU A 353 -0.99 23.31 25.44
N GLN A 354 -1.85 24.32 25.48
CA GLN A 354 -1.42 25.73 25.40
C GLN A 354 -0.46 26.10 26.53
N SER A 355 -0.77 25.67 27.76
CA SER A 355 0.09 25.91 28.92
C SER A 355 1.45 25.22 28.81
N LEU A 356 1.48 24.01 28.23
CA LEU A 356 2.71 23.27 27.97
C LEU A 356 3.56 23.99 26.91
N ASN A 357 2.93 24.41 25.81
CA ASN A 357 3.60 25.15 24.73
C ASN A 357 4.23 26.45 25.24
N GLN A 358 3.53 27.20 26.11
CA GLN A 358 4.10 28.39 26.74
C GLN A 358 5.29 28.07 27.64
N HIS A 359 5.24 26.97 28.38
CA HIS A 359 6.35 26.55 29.23
C HIS A 359 7.57 26.16 28.38
N LEU A 360 7.35 25.40 27.31
CA LEU A 360 8.40 25.00 26.37
C LEU A 360 9.01 26.23 25.68
N ALA A 361 8.20 27.18 25.22
CA ALA A 361 8.68 28.43 24.64
C ALA A 361 9.63 29.17 25.60
N ARG A 362 9.25 29.32 26.87
CA ARG A 362 10.09 29.94 27.90
C ARG A 362 11.36 29.14 28.19
N ALA A 363 11.30 27.81 28.13
CA ALA A 363 12.48 26.96 28.32
C ALA A 363 13.47 27.12 27.16
N TYR A 364 12.97 27.16 25.92
CA TYR A 364 13.77 27.41 24.73
C TYR A 364 14.38 28.82 24.71
N GLU A 365 13.64 29.85 25.13
CA GLU A 365 14.16 31.22 25.30
C GLU A 365 15.32 31.28 26.31
N ARG A 366 15.35 30.39 27.29
CA ARG A 366 16.46 30.25 28.26
C ARG A 366 17.65 29.44 27.72
N GLY A 367 17.60 29.01 26.47
CA GLY A 367 18.69 28.25 25.82
C GLY A 367 18.69 26.75 26.12
N LEU A 368 17.68 26.22 26.79
CA LEU A 368 17.55 24.77 27.02
C LEU A 368 17.22 24.06 25.71
N LYS A 369 17.93 22.96 25.43
CA LYS A 369 17.67 22.12 24.25
C LYS A 369 16.65 21.03 24.56
N PHE A 370 15.94 20.55 23.53
CA PHE A 370 14.95 19.46 23.67
C PHE A 370 15.51 18.23 24.39
N THR A 371 16.76 17.85 24.12
CA THR A 371 17.44 16.70 24.76
C THR A 371 17.67 16.86 26.27
N GLN A 372 17.59 18.08 26.80
CA GLN A 372 17.82 18.40 28.21
C GLN A 372 16.52 18.54 29.00
N MET A 373 15.36 18.46 28.34
CA MET A 373 14.06 18.77 28.94
C MET A 373 13.45 17.60 29.73
N GLY A 374 13.89 16.35 29.51
CA GLY A 374 13.31 15.19 30.20
C GLY A 374 11.84 14.94 29.83
N PRO A 375 11.19 13.92 30.43
CA PRO A 375 9.82 13.54 30.10
C PRO A 375 8.78 14.53 30.66
N VAL A 376 7.71 14.76 29.89
CA VAL A 376 6.62 15.70 30.23
C VAL A 376 5.86 15.30 31.51
N SER A 377 5.84 14.01 31.86
CA SER A 377 5.21 13.50 33.09
C SER A 377 5.81 14.12 34.35
N GLU A 378 7.14 14.29 34.40
CA GLU A 378 7.85 14.94 35.52
C GLU A 378 7.44 16.40 35.67
N TRP A 379 7.13 17.06 34.55
CA TRP A 379 6.74 18.47 34.51
C TRP A 379 5.30 18.66 35.00
N GLN A 380 4.43 17.71 34.71
CA GLN A 380 3.04 17.70 35.19
C GLN A 380 2.99 17.41 36.70
N ALA A 381 3.74 16.42 37.17
CA ALA A 381 3.83 16.08 38.60
C ALA A 381 4.28 17.28 39.45
N GLY A 382 5.37 17.97 39.04
CA GLY A 382 5.83 19.17 39.73
C GLY A 382 4.82 20.34 39.68
N ARG A 383 3.93 20.38 38.68
CA ARG A 383 2.87 21.39 38.57
C ARG A 383 1.71 21.11 39.53
N GLU A 384 1.27 19.85 39.61
CA GLU A 384 0.24 19.41 40.55
C GLU A 384 0.69 19.61 41.99
N GLU A 385 1.96 19.33 42.29
CA GLU A 385 2.55 19.53 43.61
C GLU A 385 2.58 21.02 44.00
N ARG A 386 2.96 21.91 43.07
CA ARG A 386 2.89 23.37 43.27
C ARG A 386 1.47 23.89 43.42
N GLN A 387 0.50 23.34 42.67
CA GLN A 387 -0.91 23.69 42.84
C GLN A 387 -1.46 23.20 44.19
N ARG A 388 -1.11 21.99 44.62
CA ARG A 388 -1.46 21.47 45.96
C ARG A 388 -0.85 22.32 47.07
N GLN A 389 0.41 22.72 46.95
CA GLN A 389 1.06 23.64 47.91
C GLN A 389 0.39 25.02 47.95
N LYS A 390 -0.01 25.58 46.80
CA LYS A 390 -0.77 26.85 46.75
C LYS A 390 -2.16 26.72 47.36
N ARG A 391 -2.88 25.63 47.08
CA ARG A 391 -4.20 25.34 47.69
C ARG A 391 -4.08 25.09 49.21
N GLY A 392 -3.02 24.43 49.65
CA GLY A 392 -2.70 24.24 51.07
C GLY A 392 -2.40 25.56 51.78
N ARG A 393 -1.59 26.45 51.18
CA ARG A 393 -1.30 27.78 51.73
C ARG A 393 -2.52 28.73 51.75
N GLY A 394 -3.47 28.55 50.84
CA GLY A 394 -4.73 29.31 50.83
C GLY A 394 -5.70 28.92 51.96
N ARG A 395 -5.63 27.68 52.47
CA ARG A 395 -6.46 27.21 53.59
C ARG A 395 -5.97 27.64 54.97
N PHE A 396 -4.72 28.06 55.11
CA PHE A 396 -4.14 28.57 56.37
C PHE A 396 -4.21 30.11 56.50
N ARG A 397 -4.94 30.79 55.61
CA ARG A 397 -5.10 32.26 55.59
C ARG A 397 -6.58 32.70 55.67
N ALA A 398 -7.48 31.83 56.11
CA ALA A 398 -8.86 32.17 56.44
C ALA A 398 -9.01 32.25 57.96
#